data_AF-Q5D8L3-F1
#
_entry.id   AF-Q5D8L3-F1
#
_cell.length_a   1.000
_cell.length_b   1.000
_cell.length_c   1.000
_cell.angle_alpha   90.00
_cell.angle_beta   90.00
_cell.angle_gamma   90.00
#
_symmetry.space_group_name_H-M   'P 1'
#
loop_
_entity.id
_entity.type
_entity.pdbx_description
1 polymer ?
#
loop_
_entity_poly.entity_id
_entity_poly.type
_entity_poly.pdbx_seq_one_letter_code
_entity_poly.pdbx_strand_id
1 'polypeptide(L)'
;MSPWNPGYFACLAAVEASTTSNASAIFVVTTSGRSALDIASFHPACPVVAIMRRPEIARKCHSTRGIHPFVYTGEKLSEWSDDMDERLNAAFNFAKKRGFIGDGDQIIVVTGQEAGSGSTNTVRIFEVPPKDRSLAVVKSQSSLTS
;
A
#
# COMPACT_ATOMS: atom_id res chain seq x y z
N MET A 1 -3.12 10.63 16.88
CA MET A 1 -3.65 11.37 15.71
C MET A 1 -4.91 12.07 16.17
N SER A 2 -5.22 13.30 15.72
CA SER A 2 -6.55 13.84 16.02
C SER A 2 -7.59 12.99 15.26
N PRO A 3 -8.74 12.66 15.86
CA PRO A 3 -9.77 11.84 15.21
C PRO A 3 -10.37 12.49 13.95
N TRP A 4 -10.04 13.75 13.68
CA TRP A 4 -10.51 14.52 12.52
C TRP A 4 -9.61 14.45 11.29
N ASN A 5 -8.50 13.71 11.34
CA ASN A 5 -7.60 13.59 10.19
C ASN A 5 -8.14 12.57 9.16
N PRO A 6 -8.31 12.93 7.88
CA PRO A 6 -8.78 11.99 6.85
C PRO A 6 -7.93 10.71 6.74
N GLY A 7 -6.62 10.81 6.98
CA GLY A 7 -5.72 9.65 6.98
C GLY A 7 -6.03 8.64 8.08
N TYR A 8 -6.55 9.08 9.22
CA TYR A 8 -6.98 8.18 10.30
C TYR A 8 -8.13 7.29 9.83
N PHE A 9 -9.16 7.89 9.24
CA PHE A 9 -10.33 7.16 8.73
C PHE A 9 -9.96 6.22 7.59
N ALA A 10 -9.06 6.63 6.69
CA ALA A 10 -8.57 5.74 5.64
C ALA A 10 -7.82 4.52 6.21
N CYS A 11 -6.98 4.71 7.24
CA CYS A 11 -6.27 3.60 7.89
C CYS A 11 -7.25 2.64 8.59
N LEU A 12 -8.25 3.18 9.30
CA LEU A 12 -9.30 2.37 9.95
C LEU A 12 -10.12 1.61 8.91
N ALA A 13 -10.57 2.28 7.84
CA ALA A 13 -11.31 1.66 6.75
C ALA A 13 -10.50 0.57 6.05
N ALA A 14 -9.19 0.75 5.87
CA ALA A 14 -8.32 -0.27 5.30
C ALA A 14 -8.24 -1.53 6.17
N VAL A 15 -8.16 -1.36 7.49
CA VAL A 15 -8.12 -2.48 8.44
C VAL A 15 -9.46 -3.21 8.46
N GLU A 16 -10.57 -2.49 8.49
CA GLU A 16 -11.91 -3.08 8.45
C GLU A 16 -12.16 -3.82 7.13
N ALA A 17 -11.78 -3.20 6.00
CA ALA A 17 -11.84 -3.82 4.68
C ALA A 17 -10.97 -5.08 4.61
N SER A 18 -9.79 -5.09 5.22
CA SER A 18 -8.92 -6.26 5.24
C SER A 18 -9.57 -7.45 5.98
N THR A 19 -10.27 -7.17 7.08
CA THR A 19 -11.00 -8.19 7.86
C THR A 19 -12.21 -8.70 7.08
N THR A 20 -12.98 -7.80 6.48
CA THR A 20 -14.22 -8.13 5.77
C THR A 20 -13.97 -8.92 4.48
N SER A 21 -12.90 -8.57 3.74
CA SER A 21 -12.52 -9.24 2.50
C SER A 21 -11.58 -10.43 2.69
N ASN A 22 -11.21 -10.74 3.94
CA ASN A 22 -10.20 -11.75 4.27
C ASN A 22 -8.90 -11.55 3.46
N ALA A 23 -8.43 -10.30 3.41
CA ALA A 23 -7.27 -9.92 2.60
C ALA A 23 -5.98 -10.54 3.15
N SER A 24 -5.12 -11.01 2.24
CA SER A 24 -3.83 -11.62 2.59
C SER A 24 -2.80 -10.59 3.06
N ALA A 25 -2.90 -9.33 2.60
CA ALA A 25 -1.99 -8.26 3.02
C ALA A 25 -2.58 -6.85 2.76
N ILE A 26 -2.11 -5.88 3.55
CA ILE A 26 -2.35 -4.44 3.32
C ILE A 26 -1.06 -3.81 2.77
N PHE A 27 -1.14 -3.23 1.59
CA PHE A 27 -0.07 -2.44 0.98
C PHE A 27 -0.32 -0.97 1.22
N VAL A 28 0.66 -0.25 1.75
CA VAL A 28 0.56 1.19 2.01
C VAL A 28 1.74 1.93 1.42
N VAL A 29 1.49 2.91 0.56
CA VAL A 29 2.53 3.79 0.03
C VAL A 29 2.71 4.98 0.97
N THR A 30 3.90 5.15 1.52
CA THR A 30 4.19 6.20 2.50
C THR A 30 5.59 6.78 2.36
N THR A 31 5.71 8.09 2.58
CA THR A 31 6.99 8.81 2.53
C THR A 31 7.61 9.00 3.91
N SER A 32 6.78 9.15 4.95
CA SER A 32 7.19 9.40 6.33
C SER A 32 7.05 8.17 7.25
N GLY A 33 6.35 7.12 6.79
CA GLY A 33 6.06 5.93 7.58
C GLY A 33 4.83 6.05 8.46
N ARG A 34 4.23 7.25 8.56
CA ARG A 34 3.15 7.52 9.51
C ARG A 34 1.91 6.68 9.25
N SER A 35 1.42 6.63 8.02
CA SER A 35 0.25 5.82 7.65
C SER A 35 0.46 4.33 7.92
N ALA A 36 1.68 3.81 7.74
CA ALA A 36 1.98 2.42 8.05
C ALA A 36 1.93 2.13 9.57
N LEU A 37 2.44 3.06 10.39
CA LEU A 37 2.36 2.98 11.84
C LEU A 37 0.91 3.09 12.33
N ASP A 38 0.13 3.99 11.73
CA ASP A 38 -1.28 4.18 12.08
C ASP A 38 -2.10 2.91 11.74
N ILE A 39 -1.90 2.30 10.56
CA ILE A 39 -2.52 1.01 10.21
C ILE A 39 -2.11 -0.08 11.22
N ALA A 40 -0.82 -0.20 11.53
CA ALA A 40 -0.35 -1.21 12.49
C ALA A 40 -0.91 -1.01 13.91
N SER A 41 -1.21 0.23 14.31
CA SER A 41 -1.82 0.54 15.61
C SER A 41 -3.24 0.00 15.77
N PHE A 42 -3.94 -0.28 14.67
CA PHE A 42 -5.24 -0.94 14.67
C PHE A 42 -5.13 -2.48 14.66
N HIS A 43 -3.91 -3.03 14.70
CA HIS A 43 -3.64 -4.47 14.80
C HIS A 43 -4.37 -5.33 13.74
N PRO A 44 -4.17 -5.08 12.44
CA PRO A 44 -4.76 -5.90 11.39
C PRO A 44 -4.31 -7.36 11.52
N ALA A 45 -5.19 -8.30 11.13
CA ALA A 45 -4.88 -9.73 11.15
C ALA A 45 -3.85 -10.13 10.08
N CYS A 46 -3.75 -9.35 9.00
CA CYS A 46 -2.82 -9.58 7.88
C CYS A 46 -1.57 -8.67 7.98
N PRO A 47 -0.45 -9.08 7.36
CA PRO A 47 0.77 -8.27 7.30
C PRO A 47 0.57 -6.94 6.56
N VAL A 48 1.27 -5.90 7.03
CA VAL A 48 1.27 -4.56 6.42
C VAL A 48 2.56 -4.36 5.64
N VAL A 49 2.49 -4.33 4.31
CA VAL A 49 3.63 -4.05 3.43
C VAL A 49 3.75 -2.54 3.21
N ALA A 50 4.75 -1.92 3.83
CA ALA A 50 4.96 -0.48 3.75
C ALA A 50 5.94 -0.12 2.62
N ILE A 51 5.42 0.48 1.56
CA ILE A 51 6.18 0.86 0.35
C ILE A 51 6.73 2.26 0.52
N MET A 52 8.04 2.41 0.40
CA MET A 52 8.71 3.70 0.57
C MET A 52 9.99 3.79 -0.26
N ARG A 53 10.49 5.01 -0.47
CA ARG A 53 11.78 5.25 -1.15
C ARG A 53 12.95 5.50 -0.18
N ARG A 54 12.64 5.91 1.05
CA ARG A 54 13.63 6.32 2.05
C ARG A 54 14.01 5.14 2.96
N PRO A 55 15.25 4.61 2.90
CA PRO A 55 15.65 3.45 3.69
C PRO A 55 15.71 3.74 5.19
N GLU A 56 15.90 5.01 5.58
CA GLU A 56 15.83 5.45 6.99
C GLU A 56 14.44 5.27 7.60
N ILE A 57 13.38 5.55 6.83
CA ILE A 57 12.00 5.34 7.25
C ILE A 57 11.70 3.84 7.34
N ALA A 58 12.27 3.04 6.41
CA ALA A 58 12.08 1.59 6.41
C ALA A 58 12.63 0.96 7.69
N ARG A 59 13.85 1.36 8.09
CA ARG A 59 14.45 0.91 9.35
C ARG A 59 13.59 1.27 10.55
N LYS A 60 13.02 2.48 10.57
CA LYS A 60 12.11 2.91 11.65
C LYS A 60 10.84 2.06 11.68
N CYS A 61 10.18 1.86 10.54
CA CYS A 61 8.97 1.05 10.43
C CYS A 61 9.22 -0.42 10.81
N HIS A 62 10.43 -0.94 10.57
CA HIS A 62 10.78 -2.32 10.91
C HIS A 62 10.76 -2.61 12.42
N SER A 63 10.86 -1.59 13.28
CA SER A 63 10.74 -1.74 14.73
C SER A 63 9.29 -1.98 15.19
N THR A 64 8.30 -1.81 14.32
CA THR A 64 6.88 -1.98 14.66
C THR A 64 6.38 -3.34 14.17
N ARG A 65 5.75 -4.08 15.07
CA ARG A 65 5.19 -5.41 14.78
C ARG A 65 4.19 -5.35 13.62
N GLY A 66 4.27 -6.33 12.72
CA GLY A 66 3.34 -6.49 11.60
C GLY A 66 3.67 -5.66 10.36
N ILE A 67 4.62 -4.71 10.46
CA ILE A 67 5.06 -3.92 9.31
C ILE A 67 6.24 -4.59 8.62
N HIS A 68 6.09 -4.84 7.32
CA HIS A 68 7.10 -5.34 6.41
C HIS A 68 7.49 -4.23 5.42
N PRO A 69 8.54 -3.45 5.72
CA PRO A 69 8.93 -2.35 4.85
C PRO A 69 9.55 -2.86 3.54
N PHE A 70 9.17 -2.25 2.44
CA PHE A 70 9.74 -2.45 1.12
C PHE A 70 10.31 -1.12 0.61
N VAL A 71 11.63 -1.09 0.39
CA VAL A 71 12.32 0.08 -0.16
C VAL A 71 12.39 -0.06 -1.67
N TYR A 72 11.68 0.81 -2.36
CA TYR A 72 11.74 0.90 -3.82
C TYR A 72 13.00 1.66 -4.25
N THR A 73 13.86 0.99 -5.01
CA THR A 73 15.14 1.52 -5.51
C THR A 73 15.11 1.89 -6.99
N GLY A 74 13.98 1.71 -7.68
CA GLY A 74 13.83 2.10 -9.08
C GLY A 74 13.83 3.61 -9.26
N GLU A 75 14.06 4.05 -10.50
CA GLU A 75 14.05 5.47 -10.86
C GLU A 75 12.68 6.10 -10.58
N LYS A 76 12.66 7.43 -10.48
CA LYS A 76 11.41 8.17 -10.35
C LYS A 76 10.95 8.55 -11.74
N LEU A 77 9.82 7.99 -12.18
CA LEU A 77 9.24 8.33 -13.48
C LEU A 77 8.62 9.74 -13.45
N SER A 78 8.53 10.37 -14.62
CA SER A 78 7.96 11.71 -14.80
C SER A 78 6.47 11.73 -14.53
N GLU A 79 5.77 10.69 -14.96
CA GLU A 79 4.35 10.53 -14.76
C GLU A 79 4.09 9.84 -13.41
N TRP A 80 3.31 10.50 -12.53
CA TRP A 80 3.10 10.01 -11.17
C TRP A 80 2.34 8.69 -11.14
N SER A 81 1.37 8.52 -12.04
CA SER A 81 0.57 7.30 -12.13
C SER A 81 1.43 6.09 -12.51
N ASP A 82 2.30 6.24 -13.51
CA ASP A 82 3.32 5.25 -13.88
C ASP A 82 4.26 4.93 -12.71
N ASP A 83 4.79 5.97 -12.07
CA ASP A 83 5.74 5.81 -10.96
C ASP A 83 5.11 5.09 -9.75
N MET A 84 3.81 5.25 -9.54
CA MET A 84 3.06 4.58 -8.47
C MET A 84 2.77 3.12 -8.83
N ASP A 85 2.36 2.85 -10.08
CA ASP A 85 2.09 1.50 -10.55
C ASP A 85 3.36 0.64 -10.55
N GLU A 86 4.50 1.18 -10.99
CA GLU A 86 5.77 0.44 -10.96
C GLU A 86 6.19 0.10 -9.52
N ARG A 87 6.03 1.06 -8.60
CA ARG A 87 6.29 0.88 -7.16
C ARG A 87 5.42 -0.21 -6.54
N LEU A 88 4.12 -0.20 -6.84
CA LEU A 88 3.18 -1.20 -6.34
C LEU A 88 3.50 -2.58 -6.91
N ASN A 89 3.74 -2.70 -8.22
CA ASN A 89 4.07 -3.97 -8.85
C ASN A 89 5.39 -4.57 -8.30
N ALA A 90 6.40 -3.74 -8.07
CA ALA A 90 7.65 -4.17 -7.43
C ALA A 90 7.41 -4.70 -6.00
N ALA A 91 6.53 -4.04 -5.24
CA ALA A 91 6.15 -4.47 -3.90
C ALA A 91 5.32 -5.77 -3.91
N PHE A 92 4.42 -5.95 -4.87
CA PHE A 92 3.67 -7.20 -5.04
C PHE A 92 4.61 -8.36 -5.35
N ASN A 93 5.58 -8.16 -6.23
CA ASN A 93 6.60 -9.17 -6.51
C ASN A 93 7.43 -9.54 -5.28
N PHE A 94 7.79 -8.55 -4.46
CA PHE A 94 8.44 -8.78 -3.18
C PHE A 94 7.55 -9.60 -2.23
N ALA A 95 6.28 -9.24 -2.10
CA ALA A 95 5.33 -9.90 -1.21
C ALA A 95 5.03 -11.36 -1.66
N LYS A 96 4.90 -11.59 -2.98
CA LYS A 96 4.79 -12.94 -3.58
C LYS A 96 6.02 -13.79 -3.23
N LYS A 97 7.23 -13.25 -3.42
CA LYS A 97 8.49 -13.96 -3.09
C LYS A 97 8.62 -14.29 -1.60
N ARG A 98 8.07 -13.45 -0.73
CA ARG A 98 8.04 -13.67 0.73
C ARG A 98 6.93 -14.61 1.19
N GLY A 99 5.99 -14.99 0.30
CA GLY A 99 4.84 -15.81 0.65
C GLY A 99 3.75 -15.07 1.43
N PHE A 100 3.72 -13.73 1.36
CA PHE A 100 2.65 -12.94 2.00
C PHE A 100 1.35 -12.94 1.21
N ILE A 101 1.46 -13.11 -0.12
CA ILE A 101 0.32 -13.11 -1.04
C ILE A 101 0.50 -14.20 -2.10
N GLY A 102 -0.58 -14.85 -2.50
CA GLY A 102 -0.69 -15.78 -3.62
C GLY A 102 -1.44 -15.18 -4.81
N ASP A 103 -1.47 -15.92 -5.92
CA ASP A 103 -2.30 -15.56 -7.08
C ASP A 103 -3.79 -15.80 -6.72
N GLY A 104 -4.67 -14.85 -7.01
CA GLY A 104 -6.10 -14.89 -6.65
C GLY A 104 -6.44 -14.35 -5.25
N ASP A 105 -5.44 -14.02 -4.44
CA ASP A 105 -5.67 -13.45 -3.11
C ASP A 105 -6.24 -12.03 -3.18
N GLN A 106 -7.06 -11.68 -2.19
CA GLN A 106 -7.51 -10.29 -2.02
C GLN A 106 -6.44 -9.49 -1.28
N ILE A 107 -6.15 -8.29 -1.77
CA ILE A 107 -5.20 -7.35 -1.16
C ILE A 107 -5.82 -5.97 -1.02
N ILE A 108 -5.42 -5.26 0.03
CA ILE A 108 -5.81 -3.87 0.24
C ILE A 108 -4.66 -2.97 -0.17
N VAL A 109 -4.94 -1.95 -0.97
CA VAL A 109 -3.96 -0.92 -1.37
C VAL A 109 -4.40 0.42 -0.82
N VAL A 110 -3.55 1.03 -0.01
CA VAL A 110 -3.74 2.31 0.63
C VAL A 110 -2.76 3.32 0.03
N THR A 111 -3.29 4.31 -0.67
CA THR A 111 -2.52 5.33 -1.41
C THR A 111 -3.11 6.72 -1.20
N GLY A 112 -2.37 7.74 -1.66
CA GLY A 112 -2.97 9.04 -1.94
C GLY A 112 -3.53 9.10 -3.36
N GLN A 113 -4.53 9.96 -3.56
CA GLN A 113 -5.12 10.22 -4.88
C GLN A 113 -4.20 11.02 -5.81
N GLU A 114 -3.31 11.86 -5.26
CA GLU A 114 -2.48 12.79 -6.03
C GLU A 114 -1.02 12.76 -5.59
N ALA A 115 -0.14 13.29 -6.45
CA ALA A 115 1.28 13.48 -6.17
C ALA A 115 1.49 14.50 -5.05
N GLY A 116 1.75 14.01 -3.83
CA GLY A 116 2.02 14.88 -2.69
C GLY A 116 2.32 14.12 -1.40
N SER A 117 2.80 14.84 -0.39
CA SER A 117 2.96 14.32 0.96
C SER A 117 1.74 14.70 1.80
N GLY A 118 1.03 13.71 2.36
CA GLY A 118 0.07 13.96 3.44
C GLY A 118 -1.39 13.58 3.18
N SER A 119 -1.78 13.14 1.99
CA SER A 119 -3.12 12.64 1.72
C SER A 119 -3.09 11.12 1.52
N THR A 120 -3.12 10.34 2.60
CA THR A 120 -3.45 8.91 2.51
C THR A 120 -4.97 8.79 2.58
N ASN A 121 -5.67 9.01 1.47
CA ASN A 121 -7.13 9.16 1.43
C ASN A 121 -7.84 8.09 0.60
N THR A 122 -7.10 7.19 -0.07
CA THR A 122 -7.67 6.21 -0.99
C THR A 122 -7.36 4.80 -0.49
N VAL A 123 -8.42 4.02 -0.27
CA VAL A 123 -8.36 2.59 0.05
C VAL A 123 -9.01 1.82 -1.09
N ARG A 124 -8.33 0.80 -1.59
CA ARG A 124 -8.82 -0.02 -2.71
C ARG A 124 -8.59 -1.50 -2.42
N ILE A 125 -9.49 -2.33 -2.90
CA ILE A 125 -9.39 -3.79 -2.83
C ILE A 125 -9.06 -4.27 -4.23
N PHE A 126 -8.03 -5.11 -4.35
CA PHE A 126 -7.65 -5.74 -5.60
C PHE A 126 -7.50 -7.24 -5.42
N GLU A 127 -7.77 -7.98 -6.47
CA GLU A 127 -7.36 -9.37 -6.59
C GLU A 127 -5.95 -9.43 -7.18
N VAL A 128 -5.08 -10.24 -6.57
CA VAL A 128 -3.71 -10.43 -7.05
C VAL A 128 -3.76 -11.18 -8.37
N PRO A 129 -3.27 -10.59 -9.47
CA PRO A 129 -3.31 -11.26 -10.76
C PRO A 129 -2.30 -12.41 -10.80
N PRO A 130 -2.52 -13.40 -11.67
CA PRO A 130 -1.53 -14.44 -11.94
C PRO A 130 -0.21 -13.85 -12.44
N LYS A 131 0.89 -14.57 -12.24
CA LYS A 131 2.29 -14.15 -12.51
C LYS A 131 2.55 -13.41 -13.83
N ASP A 132 1.73 -13.61 -14.86
CA ASP A 132 1.94 -13.06 -16.20
C ASP A 132 1.33 -11.66 -16.42
N ARG A 133 0.69 -11.05 -15.41
CA ARG A 133 0.00 -9.76 -15.56
C ARG A 133 0.36 -8.75 -14.47
N SER A 134 0.78 -7.55 -14.88
CA SER A 134 0.99 -6.39 -14.00
C SER A 134 -0.34 -5.70 -13.68
N LEU A 135 -0.47 -5.20 -12.45
CA LEU A 135 -1.63 -4.38 -12.04
C LEU A 135 -1.40 -2.92 -12.41
N ALA A 136 -2.33 -2.36 -13.19
CA ALA A 136 -2.43 -0.93 -13.45
C ALA A 136 -3.36 -0.31 -12.40
N VAL A 137 -2.86 -0.14 -11.18
CA VAL A 137 -3.65 0.25 -10.01
C VAL A 137 -4.13 1.69 -10.13
N VAL A 138 -3.28 2.61 -10.59
CA VAL A 138 -3.59 4.03 -10.70
C VAL A 138 -4.17 4.37 -12.06
N LYS A 139 -3.64 3.81 -13.16
CA LYS A 139 -4.14 4.10 -14.51
C LYS A 139 -5.59 3.66 -14.77
N SER A 140 -6.10 2.67 -14.04
CA SER A 140 -7.51 2.26 -14.19
C SER A 140 -8.49 3.39 -13.80
N GLN A 141 -8.04 4.41 -13.08
CA GLN A 141 -8.86 5.58 -12.74
C GLN A 141 -9.01 6.56 -13.90
N SER A 142 -7.94 6.82 -14.66
CA SER A 142 -7.97 7.77 -15.78
C SER A 142 -8.90 7.35 -16.92
N SER A 143 -9.19 6.06 -17.08
CA SER A 143 -10.08 5.55 -18.12
C SER A 143 -11.57 5.66 -17.80
N LEU A 144 -11.95 5.92 -16.55
CA LEU A 144 -13.36 6.04 -16.12
C LEU A 144 -13.86 7.49 -16.14
N THR A 145 -12.98 8.46 -16.36
CA THR A 145 -13.29 9.90 -16.35
C THR A 145 -13.21 10.54 -17.74
N SER A 146 -13.36 9.76 -18.82
CA SER A 146 -13.47 10.25 -20.20
C SER A 146 -14.88 10.04 -20.75
#